data_AF-A0A382G851-F1
#
_entry.id   AF-A0A382G851-F1
#
_cell.length_a   1.000
_cell.length_b   1.000
_cell.length_c   1.000
_cell.angle_alpha   90.00
_cell.angle_beta   90.00
_cell.angle_gamma   90.00
#
_symmetry.space_group_name_H-M   'P 1'
#
loop_
_entity.id
_entity.type
_entity.pdbx_description
1 polymer ?
#
loop_
_entity_poly.entity_id
_entity_poly.type
_entity_poly.pdbx_seq_one_letter_code
_entity_poly.pdbx_strand_id
1 'polypeptide(L)' 'VNIYVGNLNFKTTEEDLSAHFGQFGPVTSVKIISDRYSGQSRGFGFVEMENKPDG' A
#
# COMPACT_ATOMS: atom_id res chain seq x y z
N VAL A 1 -1.57 6.79 -9.91
CA VAL A 1 -2.59 5.72 -9.83
C VAL A 1 -2.84 5.43 -8.35
N ASN A 2 -4.09 5.42 -7.92
CA ASN A 2 -4.46 5.10 -6.53
C ASN A 2 -4.99 3.67 -6.45
N ILE A 3 -4.28 2.81 -5.73
CA ILE A 3 -4.61 1.39 -5.57
C ILE A 3 -5.09 1.16 -4.14
N TYR A 4 -6.28 0.57 -4.02
CA TYR A 4 -6.78 0.04 -2.76
C TYR A 4 -6.37 -1.42 -2.62
N VAL A 5 -5.77 -1.76 -1.48
CA VAL A 5 -5.36 -3.14 -1.18
C VAL A 5 -6.07 -3.59 0.09
N GLY A 6 -7.02 -4.50 -0.06
CA GLY A 6 -7.78 -5.10 1.05
C GLY A 6 -7.32 -6.52 1.36
N ASN A 7 -7.84 -7.08 2.45
CA ASN A 7 -7.52 -8.43 2.94
C ASN A 7 -6.01 -8.64 3.19
N LEU A 8 -5.33 -7.58 3.61
CA LEU A 8 -3.92 -7.60 3.99
C LEU A 8 -3.73 -8.33 5.31
N ASN A 9 -2.64 -9.09 5.39
CA ASN A 9 -2.27 -9.75 6.62
C ASN A 9 -1.83 -8.69 7.65
N PHE A 10 -2.05 -8.95 8.95
CA PHE A 10 -1.66 -8.01 10.02
C PHE A 10 -0.14 -7.78 10.08
N LYS A 11 0.64 -8.69 9.49
CA LYS A 11 2.11 -8.59 9.36
C LYS A 11 2.56 -7.81 8.14
N THR A 12 1.67 -7.52 7.19
CA THR A 12 2.03 -6.76 6.00
C THR A 12 2.37 -5.33 6.41
N THR A 13 3.51 -4.84 5.94
CA THR A 13 4.00 -3.49 6.19
C THR A 13 3.97 -2.66 4.91
N GLU A 14 4.13 -1.34 5.08
CA GLU A 14 4.19 -0.41 3.96
C GLU A 14 5.39 -0.70 3.05
N GLU A 15 6.51 -1.18 3.62
CA GLU A 15 7.69 -1.62 2.88
C GLU A 15 7.41 -2.85 2.02
N ASP A 16 6.65 -3.83 2.53
CA ASP A 16 6.29 -5.04 1.80
C ASP A 16 5.47 -4.70 0.56
N LEU A 17 4.46 -3.83 0.73
CA LEU A 17 3.67 -3.29 -0.38
C LEU A 17 4.54 -2.46 -1.34
N SER A 18 5.37 -1.56 -0.83
CA SER A 18 6.24 -0.72 -1.68
C SER A 18 7.17 -1.57 -2.54
N ALA A 19 7.78 -2.62 -1.98
CA ALA A 19 8.62 -3.56 -2.73
C ALA A 19 7.81 -4.34 -3.77
N HIS A 20 6.60 -4.82 -3.40
CA HIS A 20 5.74 -5.60 -4.28
C HIS A 20 5.13 -4.78 -5.43
N PHE A 21 4.87 -3.49 -5.22
CA PHE A 21 4.37 -2.58 -6.24
C PHE A 21 5.51 -1.90 -7.02
N GLY A 22 6.70 -1.78 -6.42
CA GLY A 22 7.91 -1.22 -7.03
C GLY A 22 8.37 -1.94 -8.29
N GLN A 23 8.09 -3.25 -8.38
CA GLN A 23 8.32 -4.07 -9.57
C GLN A 23 7.37 -3.72 -10.74
N PHE A 24 6.23 -3.08 -10.50
CA PHE A 24 5.32 -2.59 -11.55
C PHE A 24 5.59 -1.13 -11.93
N GLY A 25 6.18 -0.34 -11.04
CA GLY A 25 6.52 1.05 -11.30
C GLY A 25 6.90 1.81 -10.03
N PRO A 26 7.26 3.10 -10.16
CA PRO A 26 7.62 3.92 -9.02
C PRO A 26 6.43 4.08 -8.06
N VAL A 27 6.58 3.62 -6.82
CA VAL A 27 5.59 3.84 -5.77
C VAL A 27 5.84 5.23 -5.16
N THR A 28 4.83 6.08 -5.22
CA THR A 28 4.89 7.44 -4.67
C THR A 28 4.62 7.44 -3.17
N SER A 29 3.64 6.65 -2.72
CA SER A 29 3.27 6.57 -1.31
C SER A 29 2.59 5.25 -0.99
N VAL A 30 2.79 4.76 0.23
CA VAL A 30 2.07 3.61 0.76
C VAL A 30 1.52 4.00 2.12
N LYS A 31 0.29 3.58 2.40
CA LYS A 31 -0.37 3.86 3.67
C LYS A 31 -1.20 2.67 4.13
N ILE A 32 -0.81 2.02 5.21
CA ILE A 32 -1.63 0.98 5.84
C ILE A 32 -2.58 1.61 6.85
N ILE A 33 -3.84 1.22 6.80
CA ILE A 33 -4.84 1.70 7.75
C ILE A 33 -4.95 0.69 8.89
N SER A 34 -4.39 1.09 10.03
CA SER A 34 -4.51 0.39 11.30
C SER A 34 -5.48 1.09 12.24
N ASP A 35 -6.14 0.29 13.08
CA ASP A 35 -6.99 0.78 14.14
C ASP A 35 -6.16 1.54 15.17
N ARG A 36 -6.50 2.80 15.43
CA ARG A 36 -5.71 3.67 16.31
C ARG A 36 -5.83 3.32 17.79
N TYR A 37 -6.85 2.55 18.17
CA TYR A 37 -7.09 2.16 19.56
C TYR A 37 -6.45 0.82 19.88
N SER A 38 -6.59 -0.15 18.97
CA SER A 38 -6.03 -1.50 19.13
C SER A 38 -4.60 -1.63 18.59
N GLY A 39 -4.20 -0.75 17.67
CA GLY A 39 -2.97 -0.93 16.88
C GLY A 39 -3.06 -2.06 15.84
N GLN A 40 -4.16 -2.82 15.78
CA GLN A 40 -4.36 -3.84 14.76
C GLN A 40 -4.59 -3.22 13.39
N SER A 41 -3.82 -3.65 12.41
CA SER A 41 -4.11 -3.39 11.00
C SER A 41 -5.57 -3.77 10.70
N ARG A 42 -6.34 -2.89 10.06
CA ARG A 42 -7.74 -3.23 9.68
C ARG A 42 -7.79 -4.19 8.49
N GLY A 43 -6.63 -4.71 8.08
CA GLY A 43 -6.47 -5.59 6.92
C GLY A 43 -6.60 -4.86 5.60
N PHE A 44 -6.39 -3.54 5.55
CA PHE A 44 -6.39 -2.80 4.30
C PHE A 44 -5.44 -1.60 4.31
N GLY A 45 -5.04 -1.18 3.12
CA GLY A 45 -4.14 -0.06 2.87
C GLY A 45 -4.35 0.54 1.49
N PHE A 46 -3.67 1.65 1.26
CA PHE A 46 -3.67 2.40 0.01
C PHE A 46 -2.25 2.52 -0.50
N VAL A 47 -2.08 2.31 -1.80
CA VAL A 47 -0.81 2.48 -2.50
C VAL A 47 -1.02 3.50 -3.60
N GLU A 48 -0.27 4.59 -3.54
CA GLU A 48 -0.21 5.60 -4.58
C GLU A 48 1.04 5.36 -5.42
N MET A 49 0.84 5.10 -6.70
CA MET A 49 1.92 4.90 -7.67
C MET A 49 2.01 6.06 -8.64
N GLU A 50 3.21 6.33 -9.13
CA GLU A 50 3.44 7.32 -10.17
C GLU A 50 2.79 6.81 -11.46
N ASN A 51 1.73 7.49 -11.89
CA ASN A 51 1.18 7.24 -13.21
C ASN A 51 2.14 7.88 -14.20
N LYS A 52 3.12 7.13 -14.71
CA LYS A 52 3.80 7.57 -15.93
C LYS A 52 2.73 7.58 -17.02
N PRO A 53 2.38 8.74 -17.61
CA PRO A 53 1.65 8.71 -18.85
C PRO A 53 2.55 7.94 -19.83
N ASP A 54 2.09 6.75 -20.22
CA ASP A 54 2.67 6.01 -21.33
C ASP A 54 2.57 6.97 -22.53
N GLY A 55 3.73 7.42 -23.01
CA GLY A 55 3.84 8.45 -24.04
C GLY A 55 3.49 7.91 -25.42
#